data_AF-A0A2D8Q5S5-F1
#
_entry.id   AF-A0A2D8Q5S5-F1
#
_cell.length_a   1.000
_cell.length_b   1.000
_cell.length_c   1.000
_cell.angle_alpha   90.00
_cell.angle_beta   90.00
_cell.angle_gamma   90.00
#
_symmetry.space_group_name_H-M   'P 1'
#
loop_
_entity.id
_entity.type
_entity.pdbx_description
1 polymer ?
#
loop_
_entity_poly.entity_id
_entity_poly.type
_entity_poly.pdbx_seq_one_letter_code
_entity_poly.pdbx_strand_id
1 'polypeptide(L)'
;AVLARFGLDPADRRPAAVLSHGERRRLEIALAVAQRPRLLLLDEPLAGLGPDESAAMIETIRALRRETTILMVEHDMEAVFALADRVTVLVAGRAIAAGSPDEIRADPKVIAAYLGEDEA
;
A
#
# COMPACT_ATOMS: atom_id res chain seq x y z
N ALA A 1 15.73 14.99 -0.89
CA ALA A 1 15.97 13.56 -1.20
C ALA A 1 14.71 12.72 -1.03
N VAL A 2 14.15 12.61 0.18
CA VAL A 2 12.96 11.77 0.42
C VAL A 2 11.71 12.28 -0.33
N LEU A 3 11.38 13.57 -0.24
CA LEU A 3 10.22 14.15 -0.94
C LEU A 3 10.19 13.84 -2.45
N ALA A 4 11.33 13.99 -3.13
CA ALA A 4 11.44 13.71 -4.56
C ALA A 4 11.19 12.23 -4.91
N ARG A 5 11.49 11.29 -4.01
CA ARG A 5 11.17 9.85 -4.21
C ARG A 5 9.66 9.60 -4.23
N PHE A 6 8.88 10.47 -3.60
CA PHE A 6 7.43 10.44 -3.58
C PHE A 6 6.82 11.44 -4.57
N GLY A 7 7.57 11.88 -5.58
CA GLY A 7 7.08 12.82 -6.59
C GLY A 7 6.70 14.20 -6.04
N LEU A 8 7.19 14.57 -4.85
CA LEU A 8 6.93 15.88 -4.24
C LEU A 8 8.14 16.80 -4.46
N ASP A 9 7.88 18.02 -4.91
CA ASP A 9 8.91 19.05 -5.08
C ASP A 9 9.47 19.49 -3.71
N PRO A 10 10.77 19.29 -3.42
CA PRO A 10 11.38 19.77 -2.18
C PRO A 10 11.37 21.31 -2.00
N ALA A 11 11.20 22.06 -3.09
CA ALA A 11 11.09 23.52 -3.06
C ALA A 11 9.66 23.99 -2.74
N ASP A 12 8.66 23.10 -2.76
CA ASP A 12 7.29 23.45 -2.40
C ASP A 12 7.22 23.93 -0.94
N ARG A 13 6.46 25.02 -0.74
CA ARG A 13 6.25 25.68 0.55
C ARG A 13 4.77 25.83 0.89
N ARG A 14 3.87 25.26 0.08
CA ARG A 14 2.44 25.22 0.37
C ARG A 14 2.21 24.51 1.72
N PRO A 15 1.32 25.03 2.59
CA PRO A 15 0.91 24.31 3.79
C PRO A 15 0.34 22.93 3.45
N ALA A 16 0.59 21.92 4.28
CA ALA A 16 0.05 20.57 4.05
C ALA A 16 -1.48 20.55 3.94
N ALA A 17 -2.17 21.51 4.57
CA ALA A 17 -3.62 21.65 4.54
C ALA A 17 -4.20 22.00 3.16
N VAL A 18 -3.39 22.52 2.22
CA VAL A 18 -3.85 22.88 0.88
C VAL A 18 -3.41 21.88 -0.19
N LEU A 19 -2.72 20.81 0.20
CA LEU A 19 -2.33 19.74 -0.70
C LEU A 19 -3.56 18.93 -1.14
N SER A 20 -3.51 18.39 -2.35
CA SER A 20 -4.48 17.40 -2.80
C SER A 20 -4.45 16.17 -1.88
N HIS A 21 -5.50 15.35 -1.91
CA HIS A 21 -5.54 14.14 -1.09
C HIS A 21 -4.35 13.21 -1.39
N GLY A 22 -4.03 13.01 -2.67
CA GLY A 22 -2.88 12.19 -3.07
C GLY A 22 -1.52 12.80 -2.72
N GLU A 23 -1.36 14.13 -2.86
CA GLU A 23 -0.15 14.83 -2.40
C GLU A 23 0.06 14.66 -0.89
N ARG A 24 -1.01 14.81 -0.11
CA ARG A 24 -0.98 14.63 1.34
C ARG A 24 -0.63 13.19 1.72
N ARG A 25 -1.23 12.19 1.08
CA ARG A 25 -0.89 10.77 1.31
C ARG A 25 0.58 10.48 1.01
N ARG A 26 1.10 10.97 -0.12
CA ARG A 26 2.52 10.87 -0.49
C ARG A 26 3.42 11.54 0.55
N LEU A 27 3.02 12.70 1.08
CA LEU A 27 3.75 13.41 2.11
C LEU A 27 3.78 12.63 3.43
N GLU A 28 2.66 12.05 3.85
CA GLU A 28 2.56 11.26 5.08
C GLU A 28 3.51 10.06 5.06
N ILE A 29 3.55 9.31 3.95
CA ILE A 29 4.47 8.18 3.81
C ILE A 29 5.92 8.66 3.70
N ALA A 30 6.18 9.76 2.99
CA ALA A 30 7.52 10.37 2.92
C ALA A 30 8.05 10.76 4.31
N LEU A 31 7.21 11.34 5.16
CA LEU A 31 7.55 11.67 6.54
C LEU A 31 7.86 10.42 7.37
N ALA A 32 7.07 9.36 7.22
CA ALA A 32 7.31 8.08 7.89
C ALA A 32 8.67 7.47 7.48
N VAL A 33 8.97 7.45 6.18
CA VAL A 33 10.23 6.93 5.62
C VAL A 33 11.44 7.79 6.02
N ALA A 34 11.28 9.12 6.12
CA ALA A 34 12.36 10.02 6.50
C ALA A 34 12.96 9.69 7.89
N GLN A 35 12.20 9.03 8.76
CA GLN A 35 12.65 8.57 10.07
C GLN A 35 13.56 7.33 10.02
N ARG A 36 13.76 6.73 8.83
CA ARG A 36 14.55 5.50 8.60
C ARG A 36 14.09 4.34 9.52
N PRO A 37 12.79 3.99 9.51
CA PRO A 37 12.28 2.94 10.37
C PRO A 37 12.84 1.57 9.98
N ARG A 38 12.92 0.66 10.95
CA ARG A 38 13.19 -0.76 10.68
C ARG A 38 11.93 -1.52 10.21
N LEU A 39 10.76 -1.02 10.62
CA LEU A 39 9.44 -1.53 10.26
C LEU A 39 8.52 -0.35 9.97
N LEU A 40 7.93 -0.35 8.77
CA LEU A 40 6.94 0.61 8.33
C LEU A 40 5.55 -0.06 8.34
N LEU A 41 4.61 0.54 9.06
CA LEU A 41 3.21 0.12 9.09
C LEU A 41 2.42 1.05 8.18
N LEU A 42 1.76 0.50 7.17
CA LEU A 42 0.96 1.26 6.20
C LEU A 42 -0.49 0.83 6.29
N ASP A 43 -1.38 1.76 6.60
CA ASP A 43 -2.82 1.51 6.65
C ASP A 43 -3.47 2.12 5.40
N GLU A 44 -3.86 1.25 4.48
CA GLU A 44 -4.39 1.57 3.15
C GLU A 44 -3.61 2.68 2.42
N PRO A 45 -2.30 2.46 2.14
CA PRO A 45 -1.45 3.46 1.50
C PRO A 45 -1.94 3.95 0.13
N LEU A 46 -2.78 3.18 -0.57
CA LEU A 46 -3.31 3.54 -1.90
C LEU A 46 -4.70 4.19 -1.85
N ALA A 47 -5.36 4.20 -0.69
CA ALA A 47 -6.72 4.72 -0.58
C ALA A 47 -6.79 6.20 -0.99
N GLY A 48 -7.72 6.48 -1.92
CA GLY A 48 -8.00 7.82 -2.44
C GLY A 48 -7.06 8.30 -3.55
N LEU A 49 -6.17 7.45 -4.06
CA LEU A 49 -5.33 7.74 -5.22
C LEU A 49 -6.03 7.31 -6.53
N GLY A 50 -5.83 8.08 -7.60
CA GLY A 50 -6.23 7.65 -8.96
C GLY A 50 -5.34 6.53 -9.50
N PRO A 51 -5.71 5.85 -10.61
CA PRO A 51 -4.96 4.69 -11.14
C PRO A 51 -3.47 4.96 -11.38
N ASP A 52 -3.15 6.09 -12.02
CA ASP A 52 -1.76 6.48 -12.29
C ASP A 52 -0.97 6.80 -11.00
N GLU A 53 -1.64 7.41 -10.02
CA GLU A 53 -1.04 7.74 -8.73
C GLU A 53 -0.81 6.49 -7.88
N SER A 54 -1.74 5.53 -7.91
CA SER A 54 -1.60 4.23 -7.27
C SER A 54 -0.45 3.44 -7.87
N ALA A 55 -0.32 3.39 -9.19
CA ALA A 55 0.80 2.74 -9.87
C ALA A 55 2.16 3.35 -9.45
N ALA A 56 2.26 4.68 -9.41
CA ALA A 56 3.47 5.36 -8.95
C ALA A 56 3.77 5.08 -7.47
N MET A 57 2.75 5.01 -6.62
CA MET A 57 2.89 4.66 -5.21
C MET A 57 3.35 3.21 -5.02
N ILE A 58 2.78 2.26 -5.77
CA ILE A 58 3.18 0.85 -5.77
C ILE A 58 4.68 0.75 -6.09
N GLU A 59 5.16 1.41 -7.14
CA GLU A 59 6.59 1.37 -7.47
C GLU A 59 7.47 1.99 -6.38
N THR A 60 6.98 3.04 -5.71
CA THR A 60 7.67 3.66 -4.57
C THR A 60 7.77 2.68 -3.38
N ILE A 61 6.68 2.00 -3.03
CA ILE A 61 6.64 1.00 -1.96
C ILE A 61 7.49 -0.22 -2.32
N ARG A 62 7.45 -0.65 -3.58
CA ARG A 62 8.30 -1.73 -4.13
C ARG A 62 9.78 -1.39 -4.05
N ALA A 63 10.18 -0.13 -4.15
CA ALA A 63 11.57 0.25 -3.91
C ALA A 63 11.92 0.18 -2.42
N LEU A 64 11.01 0.65 -1.56
CA LEU A 64 11.21 0.74 -0.10
C LEU A 64 11.38 -0.61 0.60
N ARG A 65 10.75 -1.68 0.10
CA ARG A 65 10.91 -3.03 0.68
C ARG A 65 12.35 -3.53 0.73
N ARG A 66 13.26 -2.95 -0.07
CA ARG A 66 14.70 -3.29 -0.06
C ARG A 66 15.46 -2.58 1.07
N GLU A 67 14.86 -1.55 1.65
CA GLU A 67 15.47 -0.69 2.66
C GLU A 67 14.85 -0.92 4.06
N THR A 68 13.57 -1.30 4.13
CA THR A 68 12.84 -1.51 5.38
C THR A 68 11.80 -2.62 5.26
N THR A 69 11.44 -3.23 6.39
CA THR A 69 10.32 -4.17 6.44
C THR A 69 9.00 -3.40 6.38
N ILE A 70 8.04 -3.89 5.60
CA ILE A 70 6.73 -3.25 5.43
C ILE A 70 5.65 -4.24 5.86
N LEU A 71 4.77 -3.81 6.74
CA LEU A 71 3.48 -4.45 6.99
C LEU A 71 2.40 -3.48 6.52
N MET A 72 1.59 -3.91 5.55
CA MET A 72 0.50 -3.09 5.06
C MET A 72 -0.84 -3.79 5.23
N VAL A 73 -1.88 -2.98 5.43
CA VAL A 73 -3.27 -3.37 5.28
C VAL A 73 -3.75 -2.74 3.98
N GLU A 74 -4.32 -3.56 3.10
CA GLU A 74 -4.90 -3.13 1.83
C GLU A 74 -6.10 -4.01 1.50
N HIS A 75 -7.09 -3.41 0.83
CA HIS A 75 -8.23 -4.12 0.26
C HIS A 75 -8.13 -4.27 -1.26
N ASP A 76 -7.25 -3.49 -1.92
CA ASP A 76 -6.93 -3.66 -3.33
C ASP A 76 -6.04 -4.90 -3.53
N MET A 77 -6.62 -5.94 -4.13
CA MET A 77 -5.94 -7.21 -4.35
C MET A 77 -4.82 -7.11 -5.40
N GLU A 78 -4.91 -6.22 -6.39
CA GLU A 78 -3.83 -6.01 -7.36
C GLU A 78 -2.59 -5.45 -6.65
N ALA A 79 -2.80 -4.47 -5.77
CA ALA A 79 -1.73 -3.89 -4.96
C ALA A 79 -1.11 -4.90 -4.00
N VAL A 80 -1.94 -5.66 -3.27
CA VAL A 80 -1.49 -6.72 -2.36
C VAL A 80 -0.60 -7.71 -3.12
N PHE A 81 -1.04 -8.19 -4.27
CA PHE A 81 -0.29 -9.14 -5.07
C PHE A 81 0.96 -8.55 -5.71
N ALA A 82 0.94 -7.26 -6.05
CA ALA A 82 2.09 -6.57 -6.60
C ALA A 82 3.21 -6.39 -5.56
N LEU A 83 2.86 -6.18 -4.29
CA LEU A 83 3.79 -5.71 -3.26
C LEU A 83 4.19 -6.77 -2.22
N ALA A 84 3.26 -7.65 -1.83
CA ALA A 84 3.44 -8.53 -0.69
C ALA A 84 4.28 -9.78 -1.02
N ASP A 85 5.13 -10.18 -0.08
CA ASP A 85 5.80 -11.49 -0.11
C ASP A 85 4.98 -12.58 0.58
N ARG A 86 4.15 -12.16 1.54
CA ARG A 86 3.24 -13.00 2.32
C ARG A 86 1.99 -12.21 2.64
N VAL A 87 0.85 -12.85 2.51
CA VAL A 87 -0.48 -12.26 2.69
C VAL A 87 -1.21 -13.04 3.77
N THR A 88 -1.95 -12.34 4.63
CA THR A 88 -2.88 -12.92 5.60
C THR A 88 -4.24 -12.29 5.36
N VAL A 89 -5.24 -13.12 5.10
CA VAL A 89 -6.61 -12.67 4.81
C VAL A 89 -7.43 -12.76 6.07
N LEU A 90 -8.06 -11.65 6.46
CA LEU A 90 -8.89 -11.55 7.65
C LEU A 90 -10.35 -11.38 7.25
N VAL A 91 -11.25 -12.16 7.84
CA VAL A 91 -12.70 -12.00 7.71
C VAL A 91 -13.31 -12.00 9.11
N ALA A 92 -14.14 -11.00 9.42
CA ALA A 92 -14.81 -10.86 10.72
C ALA A 92 -13.84 -11.00 11.92
N GLY A 93 -12.64 -10.40 11.80
CA GLY A 93 -11.61 -10.42 12.85
C GLY A 93 -10.86 -11.76 13.00
N ARG A 94 -11.02 -12.71 12.07
CA ARG A 94 -10.31 -14.00 12.08
C ARG A 94 -9.47 -14.17 10.83
N ALA A 95 -8.24 -14.63 10.99
CA ALA A 95 -7.41 -15.05 9.86
C ALA A 95 -7.99 -16.32 9.24
N ILE A 96 -8.40 -16.25 7.98
CA ILE A 96 -8.99 -17.39 7.24
C ILE A 96 -7.99 -18.11 6.34
N ALA A 97 -6.93 -17.39 5.92
CA ALA A 97 -5.86 -17.90 5.07
C ALA A 97 -4.57 -17.09 5.31
N ALA A 98 -3.41 -17.72 5.16
CA ALA A 98 -2.12 -17.04 5.21
C ALA A 98 -1.05 -17.78 4.39
N GLY A 99 -0.44 -17.12 3.42
CA GLY A 99 0.47 -17.74 2.46
C GLY A 99 1.16 -16.74 1.56
N SER A 100 1.83 -17.24 0.54
CA SER A 100 2.31 -16.43 -0.60
C SER A 100 1.13 -15.83 -1.39
N PRO A 101 1.36 -14.76 -2.17
CA PRO A 101 0.34 -14.21 -3.07
C PRO A 101 -0.33 -15.26 -3.97
N ASP A 102 0.44 -16.20 -4.50
CA ASP A 102 -0.09 -17.22 -5.41
C ASP A 102 -0.96 -18.26 -4.69
N GLU A 103 -0.58 -18.67 -3.48
CA GLU A 103 -1.40 -19.54 -2.63
C GLU A 103 -2.71 -18.85 -2.24
N ILE A 104 -2.66 -17.56 -1.88
CA ILE A 104 -3.85 -16.78 -1.50
C ILE A 104 -4.77 -16.55 -2.70
N ARG A 105 -4.22 -16.27 -3.88
CA ARG A 105 -5.01 -16.10 -5.11
C ARG A 105 -5.78 -17.37 -5.49
N ALA A 106 -5.21 -18.54 -5.21
CA ALA A 106 -5.83 -19.83 -5.50
C ALA A 106 -6.72 -20.37 -4.36
N ASP A 107 -6.75 -19.74 -3.18
CA ASP A 107 -7.50 -20.23 -2.02
C ASP A 107 -9.01 -20.04 -2.23
N PRO A 108 -9.81 -21.12 -2.27
CA PRO A 108 -11.25 -21.03 -2.50
C PRO A 108 -12.00 -20.19 -1.45
N LYS A 109 -11.53 -20.14 -0.20
CA LYS A 109 -12.14 -19.32 0.86
C LYS A 109 -11.88 -17.84 0.62
N VAL A 110 -10.69 -17.50 0.14
CA VAL A 110 -10.32 -16.13 -0.21
C VAL A 110 -11.10 -15.69 -1.44
N ILE A 111 -11.19 -16.56 -2.46
CA ILE A 111 -11.99 -16.28 -3.65
C ILE A 111 -13.43 -16.01 -3.25
N ALA A 112 -14.06 -16.90 -2.50
CA ALA A 112 -15.45 -16.73 -2.07
C ALA A 112 -15.70 -15.48 -1.21
N ALA A 113 -14.70 -15.02 -0.44
CA ALA A 113 -14.85 -13.89 0.48
C ALA A 113 -14.49 -12.52 -0.13
N TYR A 114 -13.63 -12.48 -1.16
CA TYR A 114 -13.03 -11.23 -1.67
C TYR A 114 -12.97 -11.12 -3.19
N LEU A 115 -12.95 -12.23 -3.95
CA LEU A 115 -12.80 -12.21 -5.41
C LEU A 115 -14.06 -12.72 -6.15
N GLY A 116 -15.04 -13.25 -5.42
CA GLY A 116 -16.20 -13.97 -5.94
C GLY A 116 -17.50 -13.16 -5.97
N GLU A 117 -17.46 -11.86 -5.65
CA GLU A 117 -18.62 -10.96 -5.71
C GLU A 117 -18.50 -9.85 -6.77
N ASP A 118 -17.43 -9.83 -7.59
CA ASP A 118 -17.25 -8.84 -8.66
C ASP A 118 -17.88 -9.24 -10.02
N GLU A 119 -18.72 -10.27 -10.06
CA GLU A 119 -19.46 -10.70 -11.28
C GLU A 119 -20.98 -10.88 -11.07
N ALA A 120 -21.62 -10.10 -10.19
CA ALA A 120 -23.09 -10.06 -10.09
C ALA A 120 -23.68 -8.70 -10.49
#